data_AF-A0AAV2IQV3-F1
#
_entry.id   AF-A0AAV2IQV3-F1
#
_cell.length_a   1.000
_cell.length_b   1.000
_cell.length_c   1.000
_cell.angle_alpha   90.00
_cell.angle_beta   90.00
_cell.angle_gamma   90.00
#
_symmetry.space_group_name_H-M   'P 1'
#
loop_
_entity.id
_entity.type
_entity.pdbx_description
1 polymer ?
#
loop_
_entity_poly.entity_id
_entity_poly.type
_entity_poly.pdbx_seq_one_letter_code
_entity_poly.pdbx_strand_id
1 'polypeptide(L)' 'PHPDLQIKEDGSAVDNIADLVTVLANNTLYFHPFQVPRFRADVHKRSYRCLASNAGGTIVSSNVTVKAGEF' A
#
# COMPACT_ATOMS: atom_id res chain seq x y z
N PRO A 1 11.11 -13.35 14.03
CA PRO A 1 10.02 -13.19 13.03
C PRO A 1 9.69 -11.70 12.81
N HIS A 2 10.09 -11.15 11.66
CA HIS A 2 9.64 -9.82 11.24
C HIS A 2 8.20 -9.93 10.75
N PRO A 3 7.30 -9.01 11.10
CA PRO A 3 5.94 -9.05 10.59
C PRO A 3 5.95 -8.94 9.07
N ASP A 4 5.28 -9.88 8.42
CA ASP A 4 5.00 -9.78 6.99
C ASP A 4 3.90 -8.73 6.82
N LEU A 5 4.19 -7.65 6.09
CA LEU A 5 3.30 -6.52 5.89
C LEU A 5 2.88 -6.46 4.43
N GLN A 6 1.58 -6.40 4.17
CA GLN A 6 0.92 -5.43 3.26
C GLN A 6 -0.41 -5.92 2.75
N ILE A 7 -1.44 -5.08 2.89
CA ILE A 7 -2.77 -5.41 2.41
C ILE A 7 -3.56 -4.16 1.97
N LYS A 8 -4.35 -4.27 0.91
CA LYS A 8 -5.44 -3.36 0.54
C LYS A 8 -6.51 -3.37 1.65
N GLU A 9 -7.42 -2.38 1.64
CA GLU A 9 -8.51 -2.29 2.64
C GLU A 9 -9.30 -3.60 2.82
N ASP A 10 -9.43 -4.38 1.74
CA ASP A 10 -10.22 -5.61 1.65
C ASP A 10 -9.56 -6.88 2.22
N GLY A 11 -8.30 -6.84 2.67
CA GLY A 11 -7.64 -8.08 3.11
C GLY A 11 -6.71 -8.74 2.08
N SER A 12 -6.63 -8.22 0.84
CA SER A 12 -5.73 -8.72 -0.22
C SER A 12 -4.37 -8.02 -0.30
N ALA A 13 -3.30 -8.74 -0.65
CA ALA A 13 -1.95 -8.16 -0.73
C ALA A 13 -1.85 -6.98 -1.72
N VAL A 14 -0.96 -6.02 -1.42
CA VAL A 14 -0.61 -4.96 -2.37
C VAL A 14 0.43 -5.53 -3.33
N ASP A 15 0.05 -5.66 -4.60
CA ASP A 15 0.97 -6.09 -5.64
C ASP A 15 1.89 -4.95 -6.07
N ASN A 16 3.13 -5.27 -6.43
CA ASN A 16 3.99 -4.34 -7.14
C ASN A 16 3.37 -4.01 -8.50
N ILE A 17 3.13 -2.72 -8.75
CA ILE A 17 2.66 -2.26 -10.05
C ILE A 17 3.78 -1.40 -10.64
N ALA A 18 4.35 -1.90 -11.74
CA ALA A 18 5.47 -1.26 -12.42
C ALA A 18 5.22 0.24 -12.62
N ASP A 19 6.21 1.05 -12.26
CA ASP A 19 6.23 2.51 -12.37
C ASP A 19 5.12 3.27 -11.61
N LEU A 20 4.41 2.62 -10.69
CA LEU A 20 3.32 3.23 -9.91
C LEU A 20 3.45 3.00 -8.41
N VAL A 21 3.59 1.74 -8.00
CA VAL A 21 3.81 1.40 -6.58
C VAL A 21 4.81 0.27 -6.45
N THR A 22 5.79 0.47 -5.57
CA THR A 22 6.79 -0.53 -5.21
C THR A 22 6.72 -0.82 -3.72
N VAL A 23 6.74 -2.10 -3.40
CA VAL A 23 6.89 -2.65 -2.07
C VAL A 23 8.38 -2.79 -1.79
N LEU A 24 8.91 -1.97 -0.89
CA LEU A 24 10.31 -2.07 -0.49
C LEU A 24 10.53 -3.26 0.46
N ALA A 25 11.78 -3.69 0.60
CA ALA A 25 12.16 -4.83 1.45
C ALA A 25 11.84 -4.62 2.94
N ASN A 26 11.67 -3.38 3.38
CA ASN A 26 11.21 -3.02 4.74
C ASN A 26 9.67 -2.86 4.83
N ASN A 27 8.95 -3.39 3.85
CA ASN A 27 7.49 -3.33 3.69
C ASN A 27 6.90 -1.91 3.54
N THR A 28 7.73 -0.92 3.21
CA THR A 28 7.24 0.43 2.87
C THR A 28 6.58 0.41 1.49
N LEU A 29 5.41 1.06 1.36
CA LEU A 29 4.79 1.36 0.08
C LEU A 29 5.39 2.64 -0.50
N TYR A 30 6.13 2.52 -1.59
CA TYR A 30 6.69 3.65 -2.33
C TYR A 30 5.85 3.94 -3.57
N PHE A 31 5.21 5.10 -3.59
CA PHE A 31 4.41 5.57 -4.73
C PHE A 31 5.30 6.40 -5.65
N HIS A 32 5.49 5.95 -6.89
CA HIS A 32 6.35 6.63 -7.86
C HIS A 32 5.71 7.93 -8.36
N PRO A 33 6.51 8.97 -8.67
CA PRO A 33 6.04 10.11 -9.44
C PRO A 33 5.48 9.65 -10.80
N PHE A 34 4.34 10.21 -11.20
CA PHE A 34 3.68 9.84 -12.45
C PHE A 34 3.22 11.09 -13.21
N GLN A 35 3.14 10.98 -14.54
CA GLN A 35 2.48 12.00 -15.35
C GLN A 35 0.97 11.82 -15.30
N VAL A 36 0.20 12.90 -15.44
CA VAL A 36 -1.28 12.90 -15.37
C VAL A 36 -1.94 11.75 -16.14
N PRO A 37 -1.54 11.40 -17.38
CA PRO A 37 -2.17 10.30 -18.13
C PRO A 37 -1.97 8.91 -17.51
N ARG A 38 -1.00 8.75 -16.61
CA ARG A 38 -0.76 7.50 -15.85
C ARG A 38 -1.46 7.48 -14.50
N PHE A 39 -2.36 8.44 -14.24
CA PHE A 39 -3.19 8.38 -13.05
C PHE A 39 -4.01 7.09 -13.04
N ARG A 40 -3.95 6.38 -11.91
CA ARG A 40 -4.73 5.17 -11.66
C ARG A 40 -5.43 5.27 -10.32
N ALA A 41 -6.76 5.32 -10.34
CA ALA A 41 -7.55 5.50 -9.12
C ALA A 41 -7.33 4.37 -8.10
N ASP A 42 -7.11 3.15 -8.58
CA ASP A 42 -6.84 1.96 -7.77
C ASP A 42 -5.48 1.97 -7.05
N VAL A 43 -4.62 2.94 -7.37
CA VAL A 43 -3.33 3.19 -6.71
C VAL A 43 -3.32 4.55 -6.01
N HIS A 44 -3.63 5.61 -6.76
CA HIS A 44 -3.47 7.01 -6.37
C HIS A 44 -4.67 7.61 -5.64
N LYS A 45 -5.80 6.90 -5.56
CA LYS A 45 -7.01 7.33 -4.83
C LYS A 45 -7.62 6.14 -4.09
N ARG A 46 -6.89 5.63 -3.10
CA ARG A 46 -7.23 4.38 -2.41
C ARG A 46 -6.83 4.41 -0.93
N SER A 47 -7.56 3.64 -0.13
CA SER A 47 -7.22 3.34 1.26
C SER A 47 -6.37 2.06 1.38
N TYR A 48 -5.31 2.15 2.16
CA TYR A 48 -4.40 1.04 2.47
C TYR A 48 -4.42 0.73 3.96
N ARG A 49 -4.04 -0.50 4.32
CA ARG A 49 -3.80 -0.88 5.71
C ARG A 49 -2.50 -1.67 5.83
N CYS A 50 -1.79 -1.43 6.92
CA CYS A 50 -0.69 -2.25 7.34
C CYS A 50 -1.24 -3.41 8.20
N LEU A 51 -0.85 -4.64 7.89
CA LEU A 51 -1.03 -5.78 8.81
C LEU A 51 0.34 -6.27 9.23
N ALA A 52 0.49 -6.54 10.52
CA ALA A 52 1.69 -7.13 11.07
C ALA A 52 1.32 -8.44 11.75
N SER A 53 1.90 -9.54 11.26
CA SER A 53 1.58 -10.89 11.74
C SER A 53 2.79 -11.59 12.36
N ASN A 54 2.58 -12.29 13.46
CA ASN A 54 3.55 -13.20 14.07
C ASN A 54 2.85 -14.41 14.69
N ALA A 55 3.60 -15.30 15.36
CA ALA A 55 3.04 -16.51 15.98
C ALA A 55 1.98 -16.24 17.07
N GLY A 56 1.95 -15.03 17.65
CA GLY A 56 0.97 -14.62 18.65
C GLY A 56 -0.31 -14.01 18.07
N GLY A 57 -0.34 -13.73 16.76
CA GLY A 57 -1.52 -13.16 16.08
C GLY A 57 -1.19 -12.07 15.07
N THR A 58 -2.22 -11.33 14.67
CA THR A 58 -2.11 -10.26 13.67
C THR A 58 -2.72 -8.97 14.19
N ILE A 59 -2.01 -7.85 14.01
CA ILE A 59 -2.51 -6.51 14.27
C ILE A 59 -2.72 -5.75 12.95
N VAL A 60 -3.69 -4.85 12.93
CA VAL A 60 -4.07 -4.07 11.75
C VAL A 60 -3.96 -2.58 12.09
N SER A 61 -3.35 -1.78 11.22
CA SER A 61 -3.30 -0.32 11.38
C SER A 61 -4.66 0.32 11.10
N SER A 62 -4.79 1.61 11.45
CA SER A 62 -5.84 2.47 10.92
C SER A 62 -5.79 2.54 9.38
N ASN A 63 -6.90 2.95 8.76
CA ASN A 63 -6.97 3.20 7.33
C ASN A 63 -6.07 4.39 6.94
N VAL A 64 -5.22 4.19 5.93
CA VAL A 64 -4.36 5.23 5.35
C VAL A 64 -4.89 5.58 3.95
N THR A 65 -5.50 6.75 3.82
CA THR A 65 -6.06 7.21 2.55
C THR A 65 -5.00 7.95 1.74
N VAL A 66 -4.63 7.39 0.58
CA VAL A 66 -3.71 8.02 -0.38
C VAL A 66 -4.51 8.71 -1.46
N LYS A 67 -4.19 9.99 -1.71
CA LYS A 67 -4.76 10.81 -2.76
C LYS A 67 -3.64 11.59 -3.46
N ALA A 68 -3.53 11.45 -4.78
CA ALA A 68 -2.60 12.23 -5.60
C ALA A 68 -3.35 13.11 -6.60
N GLY A 69 -2.79 14.27 -6.93
CA GLY A 69 -3.38 15.23 -7.87
C GLY A 69 -4.50 16.10 -7.30
N GLU A 70 -4.77 16.01 -5.99
CA GLU A 70 -5.68 16.89 -5.25
C GLU A 70 -4.79 17.88 -4.46
N PHE A 71 -4.83 19.16 -4.83
CA PHE A 71 -4.23 20.28 -4.08
C PHE A 71 -5.35 21.08 -3.42
#